data_AF-A0A9E2IJ65-F1
#
_entry.id   AF-A0A9E2IJ65-F1
#
_cell.length_a   1.000
_cell.length_b   1.000
_cell.length_c   1.000
_cell.angle_alpha   90.00
_cell.angle_beta   90.00
_cell.angle_gamma   90.00
#
_symmetry.space_group_name_H-M   'P 1'
#
loop_
_entity.id
_entity.type
_entity.pdbx_description
1 polymer ?
#
loop_
_entity_poly.entity_id
_entity_poly.type
_entity_poly.pdbx_seq_one_letter_code
_entity_poly.pdbx_strand_id
1 'polypeptide(L)' 'MMTKREEKDVRALLDYTWADEEKHYQSGPSKDHIFIVLKRLAKKIGYQVP' A
#
# COMPACT_ATOMS: atom_id res chain seq x y z
N MET A 1 10.65 -11.00 9.39
CA MET A 1 9.36 -10.74 10.06
C MET A 1 9.35 -9.28 10.43
N MET A 2 8.27 -8.53 10.20
CA MET A 2 8.20 -7.13 10.62
C MET A 2 7.94 -7.07 12.13
N THR A 3 8.47 -6.04 12.77
CA THR A 3 8.12 -5.69 14.14
C THR A 3 6.74 -5.02 14.17
N LYS A 4 6.08 -5.01 15.34
CA LYS A 4 4.80 -4.30 15.54
C LYS A 4 4.88 -2.82 15.18
N ARG A 5 6.05 -2.19 15.35
CA ARG A 5 6.27 -0.79 15.00
C ARG A 5 6.31 -0.59 13.49
N GLU A 6 7.07 -1.43 12.78
CA GLU A 6 7.12 -1.41 11.32
C GLU A 6 5.75 -1.67 10.69
N GLU A 7 4.97 -2.61 11.24
CA GLU A 7 3.59 -2.85 10.78
C GLU A 7 2.70 -1.62 10.94
N LYS A 8 2.83 -0.90 12.06
CA LYS A 8 2.09 0.35 12.31
C LYS A 8 2.51 1.45 11.33
N ASP A 9 3.80 1.61 11.07
CA ASP A 9 4.33 2.61 10.15
C ASP A 9 3.86 2.32 8.70
N VAL A 10 3.86 1.06 8.29
CA VAL A 10 3.30 0.63 6.99
C VAL A 10 1.80 0.86 6.91
N ARG A 11 1.04 0.58 7.97
CA ARG A 11 -0.40 0.85 7.99
C ARG A 11 -0.68 2.34 7.80
N ALA A 12 0.05 3.22 8.49
CA ALA A 12 -0.09 4.67 8.32
C ALA A 12 0.27 5.13 6.89
N LEU A 13 1.31 4.55 6.28
CA LEU A 13 1.66 4.81 4.88
C LEU A 13 0.52 4.43 3.94
N LEU A 14 -0.07 3.24 4.12
CA LEU A 14 -1.19 2.75 3.31
C LEU A 14 -2.42 3.64 3.48
N ASP A 15 -2.79 3.97 4.73
CA ASP A 15 -3.92 4.86 5.02
C ASP A 15 -3.78 6.22 4.34
N TYR A 16 -2.55 6.76 4.28
CA TYR A 16 -2.29 8.06 3.66
C TYR A 16 -2.28 8.02 2.12
N THR A 17 -1.74 6.97 1.52
CA THR A 17 -1.41 6.95 0.07
C THR A 17 -2.35 6.12 -0.79
N TRP A 18 -3.16 5.23 -0.20
CA TRP A 18 -3.85 4.19 -0.96
C TRP A 18 -4.77 4.74 -2.07
N ALA A 19 -5.70 5.62 -1.71
CA ALA A 19 -6.73 6.09 -2.64
C ALA A 19 -6.15 6.87 -3.83
N ASP A 20 -5.17 7.74 -3.56
CA ASP A 20 -4.53 8.56 -4.59
C ASP A 20 -3.72 7.70 -5.55
N GLU A 21 -2.92 6.76 -5.02
CA GLU A 21 -2.09 5.88 -5.84
C GLU A 21 -2.91 4.81 -6.58
N GLU A 22 -4.03 4.36 -6.01
CA GLU A 22 -4.98 3.49 -6.70
C GLU A 22 -5.59 4.19 -7.91
N LYS A 23 -6.08 5.42 -7.71
CA LYS A 23 -6.65 6.24 -8.79
C LYS A 23 -5.61 6.53 -9.87
N HIS A 24 -4.39 6.87 -9.47
CA HIS A 24 -3.30 7.11 -10.40
C HIS A 24 -2.96 5.85 -11.20
N TYR A 25 -2.85 4.69 -10.54
CA TYR A 25 -2.64 3.40 -11.20
C TYR A 25 -3.75 3.04 -12.18
N GLN A 26 -5.01 3.31 -11.85
CA GLN A 26 -6.14 3.08 -12.76
C GLN A 26 -6.07 3.97 -14.01
N SER A 27 -5.55 5.19 -13.88
CA SER A 27 -5.37 6.12 -15.01
C SER A 27 -4.18 5.79 -15.91
N GLY A 28 -3.16 5.10 -15.37
CA GLY A 28 -1.93 4.76 -16.07
C GLY A 28 -1.25 3.52 -15.48
N PRO A 29 -1.79 2.31 -15.75
CA PRO A 29 -1.26 1.10 -15.14
C PRO A 29 0.14 0.78 -15.66
N SER A 30 1.10 0.69 -14.73
CA SER A 30 2.48 0.30 -15.01
C SER A 30 2.93 -0.78 -14.03
N LYS A 31 3.75 -1.73 -14.50
CA LYS A 31 4.30 -2.82 -13.68
C LYS A 31 5.22 -2.32 -12.55
N ASP A 32 5.78 -1.13 -12.71
CA ASP A 32 6.66 -0.49 -11.74
C ASP A 32 5.94 0.60 -10.94
N HIS A 33 4.62 0.70 -11.05
CA HIS A 33 3.84 1.68 -10.33
C HIS A 33 3.88 1.41 -8.81
N ILE A 34 4.04 2.47 -8.02
CA ILE A 34 4.18 2.37 -6.55
C ILE A 34 2.99 1.65 -5.90
N PHE A 35 1.79 1.79 -6.45
CA PHE A 35 0.60 1.05 -6.01
C PHE A 35 0.80 -0.48 -5.94
N ILE A 36 1.62 -1.08 -6.80
CA ILE A 36 1.94 -2.52 -6.74
C ILE A 36 2.80 -2.85 -5.52
N VAL A 37 3.69 -1.93 -5.11
CA VAL A 37 4.45 -2.05 -3.86
C VAL A 37 3.48 -1.97 -2.67
N LEU A 38 2.57 -0.99 -2.67
CA LEU A 38 1.56 -0.82 -1.62
C LEU A 38 0.67 -2.06 -1.48
N LYS A 39 0.20 -2.66 -2.58
CA LYS A 39 -0.57 -3.92 -2.54
C LYS A 39 0.20 -5.08 -1.91
N ARG A 40 1.50 -5.21 -2.18
CA ARG A 40 2.33 -6.26 -1.58
C ARG A 40 2.50 -6.05 -0.08
N LEU A 41 2.70 -4.80 0.36
CA LEU A 41 2.79 -4.44 1.76
C LEU A 41 1.46 -4.70 2.49
N ALA A 42 0.34 -4.27 1.89
CA ALA A 42 -1.00 -4.50 2.42
C ALA A 42 -1.28 -6.00 2.65
N LYS A 43 -0.98 -6.84 1.65
CA LYS A 43 -1.13 -8.30 1.79
C LYS A 43 -0.26 -8.86 2.90
N LYS A 44 0.95 -8.36 3.07
CA LYS A 44 1.91 -8.84 4.07
C LYS A 44 1.46 -8.57 5.50
N ILE A 45 0.82 -7.43 5.75
CA ILE A 45 0.37 -7.03 7.09
C ILE A 45 -1.13 -7.29 7.35
N GLY A 46 -1.83 -7.93 6.42
CA GLY A 46 -3.28 -8.15 6.52
C GLY A 46 -4.09 -6.84 6.54
N TYR A 47 -3.64 -5.84 5.80
CA TYR A 47 -4.32 -4.56 5.68
C TYR A 47 -5.67 -4.75 4.97
N GLN A 48 -6.73 -4.18 5.55
CA GLN A 48 -8.04 -4.11 4.92
C GLN A 48 -8.14 -2.78 4.19
N VAL A 49 -8.49 -2.86 2.91
CA VAL A 49 -8.63 -1.69 2.05
C VAL A 49 -9.74 -0.80 2.63
N PRO A 50 -9.49 0.52 2.79
CA PRO A 50 -10.49 1.46 3.30
C PRO A 50 -11.68 1.64 2.36
#